data_AF-A0A5C7RI49-F1
#
_entry.id   AF-A0A5C7RI49-F1
#
_cell.length_a   1.000
_cell.length_b   1.000
_cell.length_c   1.000
_cell.angle_alpha   90.00
_cell.angle_beta   90.00
_cell.angle_gamma   90.00
#
_symmetry.space_group_name_H-M   'P 1'
#
loop_
_entity.id
_entity.type
_entity.pdbx_description
1 polymer ?
#
loop_
_entity_poly.entity_id
_entity_poly.type
_entity_poly.pdbx_seq_one_letter_code
_entity_poly.pdbx_strand_id
1 'polypeptide(L)'
;MNDKLSPYQLGATLYMPATRSDLLELILQQKIPDLRSLVICLEDAIAEHEVQAALLNLYACLEVIYQTGRRVQPLVFVRPRHASM
;
A
#
# COMPACT_ATOMS: atom_id res chain seq x y z
N MET A 1 21.51 -10.08 -4.08
CA MET A 1 21.36 -10.09 -2.61
C MET A 1 20.22 -11.03 -2.29
N ASN A 2 20.37 -11.93 -1.32
CA ASN A 2 19.32 -12.88 -0.96
C ASN A 2 18.24 -12.11 -0.18
N ASP A 3 17.37 -11.39 -0.89
CA ASP A 3 16.28 -10.56 -0.34
C ASP A 3 15.13 -11.42 0.16
N LYS A 4 15.43 -12.35 1.08
CA LYS A 4 14.40 -13.13 1.75
C LYS A 4 13.69 -12.21 2.75
N LEU A 5 12.47 -11.80 2.41
CA LEU A 5 11.55 -11.17 3.34
C LEU A 5 11.38 -12.08 4.56
N SER A 6 11.73 -11.56 5.74
CA SER A 6 11.50 -12.23 7.01
C SER A 6 10.10 -11.85 7.52
N PRO A 7 9.27 -12.81 7.96
CA PRO A 7 7.96 -12.51 8.55
C PRO A 7 8.04 -11.53 9.72
N TYR A 8 9.16 -11.52 10.45
CA TYR A 8 9.40 -10.59 11.57
C TYR A 8 9.56 -9.12 11.13
N GLN A 9 9.78 -8.85 9.84
CA GLN A 9 9.85 -7.49 9.31
C GLN A 9 8.46 -6.83 9.20
N LEU A 10 7.37 -7.60 9.26
CA LEU A 10 6.02 -7.05 9.18
C LEU A 10 5.71 -6.12 10.37
N GLY A 11 6.12 -6.48 11.59
CA GLY A 11 5.75 -5.72 12.78
C GLY A 11 4.22 -5.60 12.93
N ALA A 12 3.75 -4.43 13.37
CA ALA A 12 2.32 -4.10 13.37
C ALA A 12 1.92 -3.59 11.97
N THR A 13 1.27 -4.45 11.17
CA THR A 13 0.83 -4.09 9.82
C THR A 13 -0.38 -3.16 9.88
N LEU A 14 -0.24 -1.97 9.28
CA LEU A 14 -1.34 -1.03 9.15
C LEU A 14 -2.22 -1.40 7.95
N TYR A 15 -3.53 -1.44 8.13
CA TYR A 15 -4.51 -1.62 7.05
C TYR A 15 -5.20 -0.28 6.75
N MET A 16 -5.35 0.07 5.46
CA MET A 16 -6.10 1.27 5.07
C MET A 16 -6.76 1.14 3.70
N PRO A 17 -7.87 1.87 3.46
CA PRO A 17 -8.54 1.83 2.17
C PRO A 17 -7.69 2.48 1.08
N ALA A 18 -7.75 1.90 -0.11
CA ALA A 18 -7.15 2.44 -1.33
C ALA A 18 -7.75 3.78 -1.78
N THR A 19 -8.80 4.30 -1.15
CA THR A 19 -9.37 5.64 -1.41
C THR A 19 -8.67 6.77 -0.67
N ARG A 20 -7.75 6.48 0.26
CA ARG A 20 -7.01 7.55 0.97
C ARG A 20 -6.17 8.38 0.00
N SER A 21 -6.32 9.70 0.06
CA SER A 21 -5.54 10.62 -0.76
C SER A 21 -4.08 10.77 -0.29
N ASP A 22 -3.76 10.39 0.95
CA ASP A 22 -2.44 10.57 1.55
C ASP A 22 -1.56 9.30 1.54
N LEU A 23 -1.89 8.30 0.71
CA LEU A 23 -1.09 7.06 0.57
C LEU A 23 0.38 7.35 0.26
N LEU A 24 0.64 8.27 -0.67
CA LEU A 24 2.00 8.65 -1.06
C LEU A 24 2.77 9.34 0.08
N GLU A 25 2.11 10.19 0.87
CA GLU A 25 2.75 10.82 2.03
C GLU A 25 3.13 9.76 3.08
N LEU A 26 2.23 8.80 3.33
CA LEU A 26 2.48 7.72 4.28
C LEU A 26 3.66 6.85 3.85
N ILE A 27 3.79 6.56 2.55
CA ILE A 27 4.82 5.66 2.01
C ILE A 27 6.15 6.37 1.77
N LEU A 28 6.14 7.59 1.24
CA LEU A 28 7.37 8.29 0.83
C LEU A 28 7.89 9.24 1.91
N GLN A 29 6.99 9.84 2.70
CA GLN A 29 7.36 10.86 3.71
C GLN A 29 7.41 10.29 5.13
N GLN A 30 7.14 8.98 5.31
CA GLN A 30 7.19 8.30 6.62
C GLN A 30 6.36 9.03 7.70
N LYS A 31 5.18 9.52 7.31
CA LYS A 31 4.26 10.30 8.16
C LYS A 31 3.86 9.58 9.46
N ILE A 32 3.94 8.24 9.47
CA ILE A 32 3.80 7.42 10.68
C ILE A 32 5.19 6.91 11.06
N PRO A 33 5.78 7.42 12.16
CA PRO A 33 7.06 6.94 12.65
C PRO A 33 7.05 5.43 12.90
N ASP A 34 8.16 4.76 12.59
CA ASP A 34 8.37 3.33 12.80
C ASP A 34 7.40 2.39 12.07
N LEU A 35 6.60 2.89 11.13
CA LEU A 35 5.73 2.06 10.30
C LEU A 35 6.57 1.08 9.46
N ARG A 36 6.37 -0.23 9.68
CA ARG A 36 7.18 -1.28 9.04
C ARG A 36 6.49 -1.92 7.85
N SER A 37 5.16 -2.08 7.92
CA SER A 37 4.37 -2.66 6.83
C SER A 37 2.98 -2.02 6.73
N LEU A 38 2.48 -1.99 5.51
CA LEU A 38 1.23 -1.38 5.10
C LEU A 38 0.49 -2.31 4.15
N VAL A 39 -0.81 -2.49 4.36
CA VAL A 39 -1.73 -3.10 3.41
C VAL A 39 -2.70 -2.04 2.88
N ILE A 40 -2.64 -1.80 1.58
CA ILE A 40 -3.61 -0.99 0.85
C ILE A 40 -4.76 -1.91 0.42
N CYS A 41 -5.97 -1.63 0.91
CA CYS A 41 -7.12 -2.52 0.79
C CYS A 41 -8.11 -2.08 -0.31
N LEU A 42 -8.48 -3.01 -1.19
CA LEU A 42 -9.54 -2.89 -2.19
C LEU A 42 -10.82 -3.70 -1.86
N GLU A 43 -10.79 -4.44 -0.75
CA GLU A 43 -11.84 -5.37 -0.32
C GLU A 43 -12.85 -4.70 0.63
N ASP A 44 -12.91 -5.15 1.88
CA ASP A 44 -13.88 -4.76 2.92
C ASP A 44 -13.89 -3.26 3.26
N ALA A 45 -12.77 -2.57 3.08
CA ALA A 45 -12.62 -1.14 3.37
C ALA A 45 -13.15 -0.23 2.25
N ILE A 46 -13.61 -0.79 1.12
CA ILE A 46 -14.03 -0.05 -0.08
C ILE A 46 -15.48 -0.40 -0.46
N ALA A 47 -16.34 0.61 -0.48
CA ALA A 47 -17.71 0.44 -0.97
C ALA A 47 -17.71 0.09 -2.47
N GLU A 48 -18.72 -0.65 -2.93
CA GLU A 48 -18.81 -1.14 -4.32
C GLU A 48 -18.67 0.00 -5.35
N HIS A 49 -19.30 1.14 -5.08
CA HIS A 49 -19.27 2.30 -5.98
C HIS A 49 -17.94 3.07 -5.97
N GLU A 50 -17.07 2.80 -5.00
CA GLU A 50 -15.76 3.44 -4.87
C GLU A 50 -14.63 2.62 -5.48
N VAL A 51 -14.87 1.36 -5.88
CA VAL A 51 -13.83 0.43 -6.37
C VAL A 51 -13.04 1.04 -7.53
N GLN A 52 -13.73 1.67 -8.49
CA GLN A 52 -13.05 2.28 -9.63
C GLN A 52 -12.14 3.44 -9.21
N ALA A 53 -12.60 4.29 -8.30
CA ALA A 53 -11.81 5.40 -7.78
C ALA A 53 -10.61 4.90 -6.96
N ALA A 54 -10.82 3.84 -6.16
CA ALA A 54 -9.79 3.18 -5.36
C ALA A 54 -8.68 2.58 -6.23
N LEU A 55 -9.04 1.93 -7.35
CA LEU A 55 -8.10 1.39 -8.33
C LEU A 55 -7.28 2.49 -9.01
N LEU A 56 -7.92 3.59 -9.41
CA LEU A 56 -7.22 4.73 -10.02
C LEU A 56 -6.24 5.37 -9.03
N ASN A 57 -6.64 5.54 -7.77
CA ASN A 57 -5.77 6.08 -6.74
C ASN A 57 -4.59 5.15 -6.43
N LEU A 58 -4.84 3.84 -6.35
CA LEU A 58 -3.77 2.84 -6.20
C LEU A 58 -2.80 2.88 -7.38
N TYR A 59 -3.30 2.94 -8.61
CA TYR A 59 -2.47 3.03 -9.82
C TYR A 59 -1.56 4.26 -9.76
N ALA A 60 -2.11 5.44 -9.50
CA ALA A 60 -1.33 6.67 -9.38
C ALA A 60 -0.27 6.59 -8.28
N CYS A 61 -0.61 5.97 -7.14
CA CYS A 61 0.32 5.77 -6.03
C CYS A 61 1.48 4.84 -6.43
N LEU A 62 1.19 3.69 -7.04
CA LEU A 62 2.18 2.71 -7.47
C LEU A 62 3.08 3.25 -8.59
N GLU A 63 2.53 4.04 -9.51
CA GLU A 63 3.30 4.69 -10.59
C GLU A 63 4.39 5.59 -10.00
N VAL A 64 4.05 6.46 -9.04
CA VAL A 64 5.03 7.33 -8.38
C VAL A 64 6.08 6.52 -7.60
N ILE A 65 5.67 5.47 -6.89
CA ILE A 65 6.60 4.57 -6.18
C ILE A 65 7.58 3.92 -7.15
N TYR A 66 7.08 3.41 -8.28
CA TYR A 66 7.90 2.80 -9.33
C TYR A 66 8.92 3.79 -9.89
N GLN A 67 8.48 5.01 -10.23
CA GLN A 67 9.37 6.05 -10.77
C GLN A 67 10.43 6.52 -9.77
N THR A 68 10.17 6.42 -8.47
CA THR A 68 11.14 6.80 -7.43
C THR A 68 12.37 5.88 -7.42
N GLY A 69 12.28 4.66 -7.98
CA GLY A 69 13.41 3.73 -8.17
C GLY A 69 14.10 3.28 -6.88
N ARG A 70 13.52 3.58 -5.71
CA ARG A 70 14.04 3.27 -4.38
C ARG A 70 13.21 2.19 -3.72
N ARG A 71 13.86 1.40 -2.88
CA ARG A 71 13.17 0.50 -1.96
C ARG A 71 12.40 1.37 -0.96
N VAL A 72 11.09 1.46 -1.13
CA VAL A 72 10.21 2.22 -0.23
C VAL A 72 10.14 1.53 1.14
N GLN A 73 10.05 2.33 2.19
CA GLN A 73 9.70 1.89 3.53
C GLN A 73 8.47 2.68 3.96
N PRO A 74 7.39 2.05 4.44
CA PRO A 74 7.26 0.63 4.84
C PRO A 74 7.21 -0.39 3.69
N LEU A 75 7.22 -1.69 4.02
CA LEU A 75 6.80 -2.74 3.10
C LEU A 75 5.33 -2.50 2.70
N VAL A 76 5.07 -2.37 1.40
CA VAL A 76 3.72 -2.10 0.89
C VAL A 76 3.15 -3.36 0.25
N PHE A 77 1.97 -3.75 0.71
CA PHE A 77 1.18 -4.85 0.17
C PHE A 77 -0.17 -4.33 -0.33
N VAL A 78 -0.77 -5.06 -1.26
CA VAL A 78 -2.12 -4.78 -1.77
C VAL A 78 -3.00 -5.96 -1.42
N ARG A 79 -4.18 -5.70 -0.84
CA ARG A 79 -5.24 -6.70 -0.69
C ARG A 79 -6.28 -6.49 -1.80
N PRO A 80 -6.24 -7.29 -2.88
CA PRO A 80 -7.23 -7.22 -3.95
C PRO A 80 -8.59 -7.69 -3.45
N ARG A 81 -9.66 -7.26 -4.12
CA ARG A 81 -11.05 -7.69 -3.80
C ARG A 81 -11.31 -9.13 -4.21
N HIS A 82 -10.73 -9.55 -5.34
CA HIS A 82 -10.87 -10.89 -5.91
C HIS A 82 -9.55 -11.34 -6.55
N ALA A 83 -9.34 -12.65 -6.66
CA ALA A 83 -8.11 -13.22 -7.21
C ALA A 83 -7.88 -12.93 -8.70
N SER A 84 -8.92 -12.56 -9.44
CA SER A 84 -8.86 -12.25 -10.88
C SER A 84 -8.58 -10.77 -11.16
N MET A 85 -8.50 -9.95 -10.12
CA MET A 85 -8.19 -8.52 -10.20
C MET A 85 -6.68 -8.34 -10.38
#